data_AF-A0A5E6RM49-F1
#
_entry.id   AF-A0A5E6RM49-F1
#
_cell.length_a   1.000
_cell.length_b   1.000
_cell.length_c   1.000
_cell.angle_alpha   90.00
_cell.angle_beta   90.00
_cell.angle_gamma   90.00
#
_symmetry.space_group_name_H-M   'P 1'
#
loop_
_entity.id
_entity.type
_entity.pdbx_description
1 polymer ?
#
loop_
_entity_poly.entity_id
_entity_poly.type
_entity_poly.pdbx_seq_one_letter_code
_entity_poly.pdbx_strand_id
1 'polypeptide(L)'
;MSQFYLQDSRSHVGDGMMFWAKEGRGYVTNLDQAELFTFEEACRHRDTDIPWPKEYIDARAHYGVDCQLMDDDRRVAGLQAGTNVYVHVPGDWNGNDVYWVSEQRGKVTENLQQALSMDLENAQFTYANHAGQGTRVFWPAAYIEEIRRRLVHRQNVDHKLALRVAGIKMPRPPKVAKRREPMLNCQGCGRFISWDGRFLNDCRNCGANNCP
;
A
#
# COMPACT_ATOMS: atom_id res chain seq x y z
N MET A 1 -0.73 -17.91 18.12
CA MET A 1 -1.70 -17.94 17.01
C MET A 1 -1.26 -16.90 16.01
N SER A 2 -1.29 -17.20 14.71
CA SER A 2 -0.89 -16.25 13.67
C SER A 2 -1.95 -15.14 13.55
N GLN A 3 -1.51 -13.89 13.63
CA GLN A 3 -2.37 -12.71 13.48
C GLN A 3 -2.20 -12.10 12.08
N PHE A 4 -3.23 -11.42 11.61
CA PHE A 4 -3.26 -10.82 10.28
C PHE A 4 -3.77 -9.39 10.34
N TYR A 5 -3.11 -8.51 9.59
CA TYR A 5 -3.75 -7.27 9.18
C TYR A 5 -4.58 -7.53 7.94
N LEU A 6 -5.72 -6.87 7.80
CA LEU A 6 -6.58 -6.99 6.63
C LEU A 6 -6.50 -5.70 5.83
N GLN A 7 -5.95 -5.76 4.62
CA GLN A 7 -5.80 -4.59 3.75
C GLN A 7 -7.06 -4.37 2.92
N ASP A 8 -7.56 -3.14 2.82
CA ASP A 8 -8.50 -2.78 1.74
C ASP A 8 -7.72 -2.43 0.46
N SER A 9 -7.77 -3.29 -0.55
CA SER A 9 -7.02 -3.10 -1.79
C SER A 9 -7.68 -2.12 -2.77
N ARG A 10 -8.85 -1.54 -2.44
CA ARG A 10 -9.62 -0.68 -3.36
C ARG A 10 -9.16 0.77 -3.34
N SER A 11 -8.47 1.20 -2.28
CA SER A 11 -8.02 2.58 -2.13
C SER A 11 -6.68 2.66 -1.40
N HIS A 12 -5.92 3.70 -1.74
CA HIS A 12 -4.62 4.00 -1.15
C HIS A 12 -4.53 5.51 -0.89
N VAL A 13 -3.74 5.89 0.11
CA VAL A 13 -3.39 7.29 0.39
C VAL A 13 -1.88 7.40 0.16
N GLY A 14 -1.50 7.93 -1.00
CA GLY A 14 -0.11 7.82 -1.47
C GLY A 14 0.30 6.35 -1.66
N ASP A 15 1.47 5.99 -1.16
CA ASP A 15 1.98 4.62 -1.13
C ASP A 15 1.59 3.84 0.14
N GLY A 16 1.00 4.51 1.13
CA GLY A 16 0.56 3.90 2.39
C GLY A 16 -0.51 2.84 2.18
N MET A 17 -0.30 1.65 2.76
CA MET A 17 -1.32 0.61 2.78
C MET A 17 -2.43 0.95 3.77
N MET A 18 -3.67 0.70 3.36
CA MET A 18 -4.87 0.91 4.16
C MET A 18 -5.32 -0.42 4.78
N PHE A 19 -5.51 -0.44 6.10
CA PHE A 19 -5.95 -1.61 6.84
C PHE A 19 -7.27 -1.34 7.55
N TRP A 20 -8.04 -2.38 7.81
CA TRP A 20 -9.25 -2.28 8.62
C TRP A 20 -8.91 -1.73 10.01
N ALA A 21 -9.63 -0.69 10.43
CA ALA A 21 -9.47 -0.06 11.73
C ALA A 21 -10.14 -0.89 12.83
N LYS A 22 -9.60 -0.79 14.04
CA LYS A 22 -10.24 -1.34 15.24
C LYS A 22 -11.67 -0.84 15.39
N GLU A 23 -12.54 -1.68 15.94
CA GLU A 23 -13.94 -1.35 16.23
C GLU A 23 -14.78 -0.95 14.99
N GLY A 24 -14.34 -1.33 13.78
CA GLY A 24 -15.09 -1.05 12.56
C GLY A 24 -15.11 0.43 12.14
N ARG A 25 -14.13 1.23 12.59
CA ARG A 25 -14.03 2.68 12.31
C ARG A 25 -13.49 3.00 10.90
N GLY A 26 -13.78 2.14 9.91
CA GLY A 26 -13.30 2.29 8.54
C GLY A 26 -11.88 1.76 8.34
N TYR A 27 -11.02 2.55 7.71
CA TYR A 27 -9.67 2.14 7.32
C TYR A 27 -8.62 3.13 7.83
N VAL A 28 -7.47 2.59 8.21
CA VAL A 28 -6.33 3.33 8.77
C VAL A 28 -5.03 2.93 8.10
N THR A 29 -4.11 3.88 7.98
CA THR A 29 -2.72 3.62 7.60
C THR A 29 -1.82 3.32 8.81
N ASN A 30 -2.24 3.74 10.01
CA ASN A 30 -1.53 3.46 11.26
C ASN A 30 -1.78 2.02 11.73
N LEU A 31 -0.74 1.20 11.69
CA LEU A 31 -0.79 -0.20 12.10
C LEU A 31 -1.20 -0.39 13.56
N ASP A 32 -0.92 0.59 14.43
CA ASP A 32 -1.26 0.49 15.85
C ASP A 32 -2.77 0.71 16.10
N GLN A 33 -3.46 1.30 15.12
CA GLN A 33 -4.91 1.47 15.08
C GLN A 33 -5.61 0.39 14.24
N ALA A 34 -4.85 -0.45 13.54
CA ALA A 34 -5.39 -1.51 12.70
C ALA A 34 -5.90 -2.69 13.54
N GLU A 35 -7.03 -3.26 13.12
CA GLU A 35 -7.60 -4.46 13.71
C GLU A 35 -6.76 -5.69 13.35
N LEU A 36 -6.64 -6.62 14.30
CA LEU A 36 -5.90 -7.86 14.11
C LEU A 36 -6.88 -9.02 14.01
N PHE A 37 -6.84 -9.71 12.87
CA PHE A 37 -7.72 -10.81 12.57
C PHE A 37 -6.99 -12.13 12.75
N THR A 38 -7.74 -13.17 13.11
CA THR A 38 -7.33 -14.55 12.85
C THR A 38 -7.43 -14.84 11.36
N PHE A 39 -6.77 -15.92 10.91
CA PHE A 39 -6.86 -16.34 9.50
C PHE A 39 -8.30 -16.63 9.07
N GLU A 40 -9.09 -17.28 9.93
CA GLU A 40 -10.49 -17.62 9.63
C GLU A 40 -11.36 -16.37 9.46
N GLU A 41 -11.20 -15.39 10.34
CA GLU A 41 -11.92 -14.11 10.23
C GLU A 41 -11.51 -13.39 8.95
N ALA A 42 -10.20 -13.28 8.69
CA ALA A 42 -9.67 -12.61 7.52
C ALA A 42 -10.18 -13.23 6.19
N CYS A 43 -10.37 -14.55 6.14
CA CYS A 43 -10.91 -15.24 4.97
C CYS A 43 -12.44 -15.10 4.77
N ARG A 44 -13.18 -14.56 5.74
CA ARG A 44 -14.64 -14.29 5.60
C ARG A 44 -14.95 -12.94 4.95
N HIS A 45 -13.93 -12.12 4.73
CA HIS A 45 -14.07 -10.79 4.14
C HIS A 45 -14.11 -10.84 2.61
N ARG A 46 -14.26 -9.67 1.97
CA ARG A 46 -14.45 -9.55 0.52
C ARG A 46 -13.15 -9.94 -0.19
N ASP A 47 -13.24 -10.24 -1.48
CA ASP A 47 -12.07 -10.57 -2.31
C ASP A 47 -11.02 -9.42 -2.37
N THR A 48 -11.44 -8.18 -2.13
CA THR A 48 -10.56 -7.00 -2.06
C THR A 48 -9.91 -6.79 -0.69
N ASP A 49 -10.33 -7.57 0.31
CA ASP A 49 -9.78 -7.52 1.66
C ASP A 49 -8.64 -8.55 1.74
N ILE A 50 -7.39 -8.09 1.60
CA ILE A 50 -6.23 -8.97 1.45
C ILE A 50 -5.60 -9.24 2.83
N PRO A 51 -5.52 -10.49 3.30
CA PRO A 51 -4.92 -10.82 4.58
C PRO A 51 -3.39 -10.78 4.51
N TRP A 52 -2.77 -10.08 5.45
CA TRP A 52 -1.32 -9.99 5.56
C TRP A 52 -0.84 -10.53 6.91
N PRO A 53 0.09 -11.52 6.93
CA PRO A 53 0.69 -11.97 8.18
C PRO A 53 1.30 -10.79 8.95
N LYS A 54 0.91 -10.65 10.21
CA LYS A 54 1.29 -9.52 11.07
C LYS A 54 2.80 -9.37 11.14
N GLU A 55 3.52 -10.47 11.37
CA GLU A 55 4.98 -10.47 11.52
C GLU A 55 5.70 -10.03 10.23
N TYR A 56 5.14 -10.39 9.07
CA TYR A 56 5.71 -9.99 7.78
C TYR A 56 5.60 -8.47 7.55
N ILE A 57 4.44 -7.89 7.90
CA ILE A 57 4.15 -6.47 7.78
C ILE A 57 4.95 -5.66 8.81
N ASP A 58 4.94 -6.09 10.07
CA ASP A 58 5.65 -5.40 11.14
C ASP A 58 7.16 -5.30 10.87
N ALA A 59 7.76 -6.35 10.29
CA ALA A 59 9.17 -6.36 9.90
C ALA A 59 9.53 -5.38 8.76
N ARG A 60 8.53 -4.83 8.08
CA ARG A 60 8.66 -3.86 6.97
C ARG A 60 8.05 -2.52 7.28
N ALA A 61 7.49 -2.37 8.48
CA ALA A 61 6.90 -1.13 8.91
C ALA A 61 7.99 -0.09 9.17
N HIS A 62 7.66 1.16 8.89
CA HIS A 62 8.48 2.33 9.18
C HIS A 62 7.64 3.40 9.86
N TYR A 63 8.29 4.45 10.32
CA TYR A 63 7.61 5.61 10.89
C TYR A 63 7.44 6.70 9.84
N GLY A 64 6.21 7.18 9.68
CA GLY A 64 5.85 8.37 8.92
C GLY A 64 5.07 9.35 9.80
N VAL A 65 4.84 10.54 9.28
CA VAL A 65 4.19 11.63 10.01
C VAL A 65 3.10 12.20 9.13
N ASP A 66 1.86 12.08 9.60
CA ASP A 66 0.69 12.59 8.90
C ASP A 66 0.64 14.11 8.99
N CYS A 67 0.59 14.79 7.84
CA CYS A 67 0.49 16.24 7.77
C CYS A 67 -0.73 16.79 8.52
N GLN A 68 -1.79 16.00 8.69
CA GLN A 68 -3.01 16.38 9.41
C GLN A 68 -2.83 16.44 10.93
N LEU A 69 -1.75 15.84 11.47
CA LEU A 69 -1.42 15.85 12.90
C LEU A 69 -0.39 16.93 13.26
N MET A 70 0.10 17.70 12.29
CA MET A 70 1.14 18.69 12.49
C MET A 70 0.53 20.02 12.93
N ASP A 71 0.93 20.50 14.12
CA ASP A 71 0.43 21.71 14.75
C ASP A 71 1.55 22.75 14.88
N ASP A 72 1.37 23.89 14.22
CA ASP A 72 2.34 24.99 14.22
C ASP A 72 2.52 25.65 15.59
N ASP A 73 1.48 25.69 16.42
CA ASP A 73 1.59 26.27 17.77
C ASP A 73 2.45 25.38 18.66
N ARG A 74 2.24 24.06 18.58
CA ARG A 74 3.10 23.08 19.27
C ARG A 74 4.54 23.10 18.74
N ARG A 75 4.71 23.31 17.43
CA ARG A 75 6.03 23.49 16.83
C ARG A 75 6.76 24.69 17.42
N VAL A 76 6.15 25.87 17.38
CA VAL A 76 6.78 27.11 17.86
C VAL A 76 7.08 27.02 19.36
N ALA A 77 6.17 26.49 20.16
CA ALA A 77 6.38 26.31 21.59
C ALA A 77 7.54 25.36 21.93
N GLY A 78 7.77 24.34 21.11
CA GLY A 78 8.81 23.34 21.32
C GLY A 78 10.19 23.70 20.73
N LEU A 79 10.31 24.77 19.95
CA LEU A 79 11.59 25.19 19.37
C LEU A 79 12.40 25.98 20.40
N GLN A 80 13.34 25.31 21.05
CA GLN A 80 14.22 25.89 22.07
C GLN A 80 15.69 25.61 21.74
N ALA A 81 16.60 26.45 22.21
CA ALA A 81 18.03 26.25 22.04
C ALA A 81 18.48 24.88 22.58
N GLY A 82 19.34 24.18 21.84
CA GLY A 82 19.81 22.83 22.18
C GLY A 82 18.79 21.71 21.98
N THR A 83 17.61 21.99 21.42
CA THR A 83 16.67 20.93 21.04
C THR A 83 17.04 20.30 19.71
N ASN A 84 16.90 18.98 19.61
CA ASN A 84 17.00 18.30 18.32
C ASN A 84 15.75 18.55 17.50
N VAL A 85 15.92 18.75 16.21
CA VAL A 85 14.86 19.01 15.24
C VAL A 85 14.99 18.11 14.03
N TYR A 86 13.85 17.83 13.41
CA TYR A 86 13.79 17.35 12.03
C TYR A 86 13.54 18.53 11.09
N VAL A 87 14.06 18.43 9.86
CA VAL A 87 13.89 19.46 8.84
C VAL A 87 12.85 18.99 7.82
N HIS A 88 11.64 19.55 7.92
CA HIS A 88 10.52 19.29 7.00
C HIS A 88 10.72 20.03 5.68
N VAL A 89 10.27 19.40 4.58
CA VAL A 89 10.21 19.97 3.22
C VAL A 89 8.75 20.25 2.86
N PRO A 90 8.27 21.51 3.00
CA PRO A 90 6.88 21.84 2.70
C PRO A 90 6.56 21.74 1.22
N GLY A 91 5.28 21.46 0.92
CA GLY A 91 4.74 21.52 -0.45
C GLY A 91 4.80 20.23 -1.24
N ASP A 92 5.33 19.14 -0.65
CA ASP A 92 5.34 17.82 -1.26
C ASP A 92 5.02 16.75 -0.21
N TRP A 93 4.30 15.70 -0.62
CA TRP A 93 3.77 14.66 0.27
C TRP A 93 3.64 13.31 -0.43
N ASN A 94 3.88 12.22 0.29
CA ASN A 94 3.48 10.88 -0.13
C ASN A 94 2.12 10.54 0.49
N GLY A 95 1.04 10.88 -0.20
CA GLY A 95 -0.30 10.81 0.39
C GLY A 95 -0.42 11.83 1.52
N ASN A 96 -0.51 11.35 2.76
CA ASN A 96 -0.52 12.20 3.95
C ASN A 96 0.87 12.35 4.60
N ASP A 97 1.84 11.53 4.22
CA ASP A 97 3.15 11.54 4.88
C ASP A 97 4.02 12.69 4.35
N VAL A 98 4.56 13.49 5.26
CA VAL A 98 5.46 14.60 4.93
C VAL A 98 6.88 14.13 4.65
N TYR A 99 7.61 14.91 3.85
CA TYR A 99 9.01 14.66 3.56
C TYR A 99 9.96 15.39 4.53
N TRP A 100 10.99 14.66 4.93
CA TRP A 100 12.08 15.14 5.77
C TRP A 100 13.37 15.17 4.98
N VAL A 101 14.29 16.07 5.35
CA VAL A 101 15.67 15.99 4.89
C VAL A 101 16.28 14.69 5.43
N SER A 102 16.91 13.91 4.55
CA SER A 102 17.57 12.67 4.92
C SER A 102 19.00 12.92 5.41
N GLU A 103 19.54 11.98 6.19
CA GLU A 103 20.98 11.91 6.48
C GLU A 103 21.83 11.83 5.20
N GLN A 104 21.27 11.28 4.13
CA GLN A 104 21.92 11.27 2.82
C GLN A 104 21.85 12.66 2.19
N ARG A 105 23.02 13.29 2.04
CA ARG A 105 23.17 14.64 1.50
C ARG A 105 22.37 14.84 0.20
N GLY A 106 21.48 15.84 0.21
CA GLY A 106 20.68 16.22 -0.94
C GLY A 106 19.45 15.35 -1.21
N LYS A 107 19.16 14.36 -0.35
CA LYS A 107 17.96 13.53 -0.47
C LYS A 107 16.90 13.90 0.57
N VAL A 108 15.67 13.56 0.24
CA VAL A 108 14.51 13.65 1.12
C VAL A 108 13.94 12.26 1.34
N THR A 109 13.21 12.07 2.44
CA THR A 109 12.59 10.79 2.81
C THR A 109 11.35 11.04 3.64
N GLU A 110 10.33 10.22 3.42
CA GLU A 110 9.12 10.15 4.22
C GLU A 110 9.25 9.15 5.39
N ASN A 111 10.31 8.33 5.38
CA ASN A 111 10.65 7.46 6.49
C ASN A 111 11.43 8.25 7.55
N LEU A 112 10.76 8.55 8.66
CA LEU A 112 11.32 9.30 9.78
C LEU A 112 12.59 8.67 10.36
N GLN A 113 12.76 7.35 10.26
CA GLN A 113 13.97 6.65 10.73
C GLN A 113 15.20 6.94 9.86
N GLN A 114 15.01 7.47 8.65
CA GLN A 114 16.06 7.88 7.71
C GLN A 114 16.21 9.41 7.66
N ALA A 115 15.38 10.12 8.42
CA ALA A 115 15.39 11.57 8.50
C ALA A 115 16.55 12.04 9.38
N LEU A 116 17.18 13.13 8.95
CA LEU A 116 18.26 13.76 9.67
C LEU A 116 17.70 14.50 10.89
N SER A 117 18.13 14.08 12.08
CA SER A 117 17.92 14.80 13.33
C SER A 117 19.21 15.53 13.71
N MET A 118 19.11 16.82 13.99
CA MET A 118 20.25 17.63 14.44
C MET A 118 19.78 18.71 15.41
N ASP A 119 20.72 19.32 16.13
CA ASP A 119 20.42 20.46 16.98
C ASP A 119 19.88 21.67 16.18
N LEU A 120 19.01 22.44 16.83
CA LEU A 120 18.32 23.58 16.22
C LEU A 120 19.31 24.60 15.65
N GLU A 121 20.40 24.90 16.35
CA GLU A 121 21.39 25.88 15.96
C GLU A 121 22.11 25.46 14.67
N ASN A 122 22.56 24.21 14.59
CA ASN A 122 23.14 23.66 13.36
C ASN A 122 22.12 23.58 12.23
N ALA A 123 20.85 23.28 12.50
CA ALA A 123 19.80 23.29 11.49
C ALA A 123 19.57 24.71 10.93
N GLN A 124 19.49 25.71 11.81
CA GLN A 124 19.34 27.11 11.43
C GLN A 124 20.54 27.59 10.61
N PHE A 125 21.76 27.25 11.00
CA PHE A 125 22.97 27.59 10.26
C PHE A 125 22.99 26.90 8.87
N THR A 126 22.78 25.59 8.84
CA THR A 126 22.87 24.78 7.62
C THR A 126 21.79 25.15 6.59
N TYR A 127 20.58 25.46 7.05
CA TYR A 127 19.42 25.71 6.20
C TYR A 127 18.93 27.16 6.23
N ALA A 128 19.77 28.12 6.64
CA ALA A 128 19.39 29.53 6.81
C ALA A 128 18.65 30.11 5.58
N ASN A 129 19.23 29.94 4.38
CA ASN A 129 18.64 30.43 3.14
C ASN A 129 17.29 29.76 2.85
N HIS A 130 17.19 28.45 3.09
CA HIS A 130 15.98 27.70 2.84
C HIS A 130 14.85 28.04 3.82
N ALA A 131 15.19 28.24 5.09
CA ALA A 131 14.27 28.69 6.13
C ALA A 131 13.73 30.08 5.83
N GLY A 132 14.60 31.02 5.42
CA GLY A 132 14.18 32.37 5.00
C GLY A 132 13.26 32.38 3.77
N GLN A 133 13.38 31.38 2.90
CA GLN A 133 12.49 31.18 1.74
C GLN A 133 11.24 30.35 2.06
N GLY A 134 11.08 29.84 3.29
CA GLY A 134 9.98 28.94 3.67
C GLY A 134 10.05 27.55 3.04
N THR A 135 11.17 27.17 2.41
CA THR A 135 11.34 25.85 1.77
C THR A 135 11.82 24.77 2.74
N ARG A 136 12.22 25.14 3.95
CA ARG A 136 12.57 24.22 5.03
C ARG A 136 11.98 24.72 6.35
N VAL A 137 11.34 23.83 7.09
CA VAL A 137 10.70 24.16 8.38
C VAL A 137 11.24 23.22 9.45
N PHE A 138 11.64 23.77 10.60
CA PHE A 138 12.18 23.00 11.71
C PHE A 138 11.07 22.55 12.64
N TRP A 139 11.07 21.26 12.96
CA TRP A 139 10.11 20.67 13.89
C TRP A 139 10.84 20.01 15.06
N PRO A 140 10.45 20.28 16.32
CA PRO A 140 11.03 19.63 17.48
C PRO A 140 10.95 18.10 17.36
N ALA A 141 12.08 17.42 17.48
CA ALA A 141 12.14 15.98 17.30
C ALA A 141 11.22 15.26 18.29
N ALA A 142 11.19 15.69 19.56
CA ALA A 142 10.31 15.11 20.58
C ALA A 142 8.82 15.19 20.20
N TYR A 143 8.39 16.30 19.60
CA TYR A 143 7.01 16.46 19.14
C TYR A 143 6.70 15.54 17.95
N ILE A 144 7.60 15.48 16.97
CA ILE A 144 7.43 14.62 15.79
C ILE A 144 7.42 13.13 16.17
N GLU A 145 8.26 12.73 17.12
CA GLU A 145 8.31 11.37 17.64
C GLU A 145 7.06 10.98 18.44
N GLU A 146 6.31 11.96 18.97
CA GLU A 146 5.01 11.77 19.64
C GLU A 146 3.89 11.49 18.62
N ILE A 147 3.84 12.25 17.52
CA ILE A 147 2.75 12.15 16.53
C ILE A 147 3.03 11.17 15.40
N ARG A 148 4.25 10.62 15.31
CA ARG A 148 4.59 9.63 14.29
C ARG A 148 3.65 8.44 14.37
N ARG A 149 3.43 7.82 13.21
CA ARG A 149 2.64 6.59 13.10
C ARG A 149 3.44 5.50 12.45
N ARG A 150 3.20 4.27 12.88
CA ARG A 150 3.81 3.08 12.29
C ARG A 150 2.97 2.65 11.09
N LEU A 151 3.57 2.56 9.91
CA LEU A 151 2.87 2.23 8.67
C LEU A 151 3.76 1.40 7.73
N VAL A 152 3.21 0.94 6.61
CA VAL A 152 3.97 0.24 5.57
C VAL A 152 3.56 0.71 4.18
N HIS A 153 4.53 0.83 3.27
CA HIS A 153 4.26 1.17 1.87
C HIS A 153 4.08 -0.06 1.00
N ARG A 154 3.20 0.06 0.02
CA ARG A 154 2.90 -1.01 -0.94
C ARG A 154 4.13 -1.48 -1.72
N GLN A 155 5.09 -0.60 -2.04
CA GLN A 155 6.32 -1.02 -2.74
C GLN A 155 7.25 -1.90 -1.89
N ASN A 156 7.10 -1.89 -0.57
CA ASN A 156 8.00 -2.60 0.34
C ASN A 156 7.51 -4.02 0.66
N VAL A 157 6.34 -4.43 0.15
CA VAL A 157 5.70 -5.70 0.48
C VAL A 157 5.39 -6.52 -0.78
N ASP A 158 5.48 -7.84 -0.65
CA ASP A 158 5.05 -8.81 -1.67
C ASP A 158 4.13 -9.84 -1.00
N HIS A 159 2.88 -9.89 -1.43
CA HIS A 159 1.86 -10.75 -0.84
C HIS A 159 2.18 -12.25 -1.02
N LYS A 160 2.72 -12.65 -2.18
CA LYS A 160 3.11 -14.05 -2.43
C LYS A 160 4.26 -14.45 -1.53
N LEU A 161 5.21 -13.54 -1.32
CA LEU A 161 6.31 -13.75 -0.38
C LEU A 161 5.79 -13.84 1.05
N ALA A 162 4.87 -12.96 1.45
CA ALA A 162 4.28 -12.94 2.78
C ALA A 162 3.63 -14.28 3.14
N LEU A 163 2.79 -14.80 2.24
CA LEU A 163 2.12 -16.10 2.43
C LEU A 163 3.13 -17.25 2.50
N ARG A 164 4.17 -17.23 1.65
CA ARG A 164 5.22 -18.27 1.66
C ARG A 164 5.99 -18.27 2.97
N VAL A 165 6.41 -17.10 3.45
CA VAL A 165 7.16 -16.95 4.71
C VAL A 165 6.30 -17.38 5.90
N ALA A 166 5.01 -17.07 5.88
CA ALA A 166 4.07 -17.51 6.91
C ALA A 166 3.66 -18.99 6.81
N GLY A 167 4.11 -19.72 5.77
CA GLY A 167 3.75 -21.12 5.54
C GLY A 167 2.28 -21.33 5.14
N ILE A 168 1.59 -20.28 4.69
CA ILE A 168 0.16 -20.29 4.37
C ILE A 168 -0.04 -20.70 2.92
N LYS A 169 -0.85 -21.74 2.70
CA LYS A 169 -1.32 -22.10 1.35
C LYS A 169 -2.71 -21.51 1.15
N MET A 170 -2.82 -20.60 0.19
CA MET A 170 -4.14 -20.10 -0.22
C MET A 170 -4.96 -21.25 -0.82
N PRO A 171 -6.25 -21.37 -0.46
CA PRO A 171 -7.13 -22.32 -1.11
C PRO A 171 -7.18 -22.01 -2.61
N ARG A 172 -6.97 -23.02 -3.44
CA ARG A 172 -7.03 -22.87 -4.89
C ARG A 172 -8.46 -22.45 -5.26
N PRO A 173 -8.67 -21.36 -6.02
CA PRO A 173 -10.01 -21.04 -6.49
C PRO A 173 -10.58 -22.25 -7.22
N PRO A 174 -11.86 -22.59 -6.99
CA PRO A 174 -12.50 -23.67 -7.73
C PRO A 174 -12.33 -23.38 -9.23
N LYS A 175 -11.88 -24.37 -10.00
CA LYS A 175 -11.73 -24.22 -11.44
C LYS A 175 -13.12 -23.89 -11.99
N VAL A 176 -13.35 -22.64 -12.38
CA VAL A 176 -14.51 -22.28 -13.18
C VAL A 176 -14.32 -22.99 -14.51
N ALA A 177 -15.00 -24.12 -14.68
CA ALA A 177 -15.07 -24.78 -15.97
C ALA A 177 -15.76 -23.82 -16.91
N LYS A 178 -15.00 -23.05 -17.70
CA LYS A 178 -15.57 -22.36 -18.86
C LYS A 178 -16.25 -23.47 -19.66
N ARG A 179 -17.58 -23.40 -19.78
CA ARG A 179 -18.37 -24.32 -20.59
C ARG A 179 -17.87 -24.12 -22.02
N ARG A 180 -16.91 -24.95 -22.44
CA ARG A 180 -16.43 -24.93 -23.82
C ARG A 180 -17.62 -25.35 -24.65
N GLU A 181 -18.02 -24.48 -25.57
CA GLU A 181 -19.05 -24.85 -26.52
C GLU A 181 -18.60 -26.11 -27.27
N PRO A 182 -19.50 -27.09 -27.45
CA PRO A 182 -19.14 -28.34 -28.09
C PRO A 182 -18.68 -28.06 -29.52
N MET A 183 -17.53 -28.62 -29.89
CA MET A 183 -17.16 -28.70 -31.30
C MET A 183 -18.14 -29.64 -32.00
N LEU A 184 -18.63 -29.22 -33.17
CA LEU A 184 -19.54 -29.99 -34.00
C LEU A 184 -18.78 -30.55 -35.20
N ASN A 185 -19.31 -31.60 -35.81
CA ASN A 185 -18.78 -32.10 -37.08
C ASN A 185 -19.55 -31.46 -38.24
N CYS A 186 -18.85 -31.04 -39.28
CA CYS A 186 -19.46 -30.60 -40.51
C CYS A 186 -20.26 -31.75 -41.14
N GLN A 187 -21.50 -31.49 -41.57
CA GLN A 187 -22.36 -32.52 -42.17
C GLN A 187 -21.86 -33.03 -43.53
N GLY A 188 -21.09 -32.23 -44.26
CA GLY A 188 -20.53 -32.63 -45.56
C GLY A 188 -19.24 -33.44 -45.46
N CYS A 189 -18.28 -32.98 -44.66
CA CYS A 189 -16.93 -33.57 -44.64
C CYS A 189 -16.46 -34.05 -43.25
N GLY A 190 -17.32 -34.03 -42.23
CA GLY A 190 -17.02 -34.53 -40.88
C GLY A 190 -16.01 -33.71 -40.07
N ARG A 191 -15.45 -32.63 -40.63
CA ARG A 191 -14.41 -31.83 -40.00
C ARG A 191 -15.00 -30.99 -38.85
N PHE A 192 -14.22 -30.81 -37.78
CA PHE A 192 -14.67 -30.02 -36.64
C PHE A 192 -14.90 -28.56 -37.03
N ILE A 193 -16.06 -28.04 -36.64
CA ILE A 193 -16.47 -26.64 -36.72
C ILE A 193 -16.89 -26.15 -35.34
N SER A 194 -16.73 -24.85 -35.08
CA SER A 194 -17.23 -24.24 -33.84
C SER A 194 -18.75 -24.09 -33.88
N TRP A 195 -19.37 -24.02 -32.70
CA TRP A 195 -20.80 -23.80 -32.56
C TRP A 195 -21.27 -22.53 -33.26
N ASP A 196 -20.58 -21.40 -33.06
CA ASP A 196 -20.86 -20.15 -33.77
C ASP A 196 -20.51 -20.22 -35.27
N GLY A 197 -19.44 -20.93 -35.61
CA GLY A 197 -18.93 -21.03 -36.97
C GLY A 197 -19.94 -21.61 -37.95
N ARG A 198 -20.85 -22.49 -37.48
CA ARG A 198 -21.89 -23.11 -38.31
C ARG A 198 -22.94 -22.12 -38.84
N PHE A 199 -23.16 -21.02 -38.12
CA PHE A 199 -24.14 -19.97 -38.48
C PHE A 199 -23.49 -18.85 -39.30
N LEU A 200 -22.21 -18.60 -39.08
CA LEU A 200 -21.51 -17.47 -39.65
C LEU A 200 -20.92 -17.77 -41.04
N ASN A 201 -20.54 -19.02 -41.30
CA ASN A 201 -19.89 -19.39 -42.55
C ASN A 201 -20.24 -20.82 -42.96
N ASP A 202 -20.24 -21.07 -44.27
CA ASP A 202 -20.15 -22.43 -44.80
C ASP A 202 -18.82 -23.09 -44.39
N CYS A 203 -18.79 -24.42 -44.43
CA CYS A 203 -17.59 -25.18 -44.10
C CYS A 203 -16.45 -24.77 -45.04
N ARG A 204 -15.38 -24.19 -44.48
CA ARG A 204 -14.19 -23.77 -45.23
C ARG A 204 -13.49 -24.90 -46.01
N ASN A 205 -13.80 -26.15 -45.68
CA ASN A 205 -13.20 -27.32 -46.32
C ASN A 205 -14.03 -27.86 -47.50
N CYS A 206 -15.36 -27.88 -47.40
CA CYS A 206 -16.22 -28.50 -48.41
C CYS A 206 -17.38 -27.63 -48.89
N GLY A 207 -17.51 -26.40 -48.39
CA GLY A 207 -18.59 -25.47 -48.74
C GLY A 207 -19.96 -25.86 -48.19
N ALA A 208 -20.08 -26.93 -47.40
CA ALA A 208 -21.37 -27.32 -46.84
C ALA A 208 -21.84 -26.28 -45.81
N ASN A 209 -23.07 -25.78 -45.96
CA ASN A 209 -23.77 -25.02 -44.93
C ASN A 209 -24.04 -25.95 -43.72
N ASN A 210 -23.77 -25.52 -42.49
CA ASN A 210 -24.00 -26.32 -41.27
C ASN A 210 -25.01 -25.67 -40.31
N CYS A 211 -25.80 -24.73 -40.81
CA CYS A 211 -26.97 -24.23 -40.10
C CYS A 211 -27.99 -25.37 -39.89
N PRO A 212 -28.70 -25.39 -38.74
CA PRO A 212 -29.80 -26.32 -38.48
C PRO A 212 -30.93 -26.24 -39.50
#